data_AF-A0AAJ2IB37-F1
#
_entry.id   AF-A0AAJ2IB37-F1
#
_cell.length_a   1.000
_cell.length_b   1.000
_cell.length_c   1.000
_cell.angle_alpha   90.00
_cell.angle_beta   90.00
_cell.angle_gamma   90.00
#
_symmetry.space_group_name_H-M   'P 1'
#
loop_
_entity.id
_entity.type
_entity.pdbx_description
1 polymer ?
#
loop_
_entity_poly.entity_id
_entity_poly.type
_entity_poly.pdbx_seq_one_letter_code
_entity_poly.pdbx_strand_id
1 'polypeptide(L)'
;MVRTSPTADAQALEELGVRVARLHRPRPYTGRALVVQGSENRDDPSVWRRHIVTGDVDVLRLECNHLSVVREPHIGDVVDAIGAALGQPQP
;
A
#
# COMPACT_ATOMS: atom_id res chain seq x y z
N MET A 1 -0.90 33.01 -4.17
CA MET A 1 -0.71 31.65 -3.62
C MET A 1 -0.35 31.82 -2.16
N VAL A 2 -1.27 31.54 -1.25
CA VAL A 2 -0.98 31.61 0.20
C VAL A 2 -0.07 30.44 0.53
N ARG A 3 1.17 30.74 0.94
CA ARG A 3 2.08 29.72 1.48
C ARG A 3 1.76 29.55 2.94
N THR A 4 1.09 28.46 3.28
CA THR A 4 0.89 27.99 4.65
C THR A 4 2.18 27.38 5.20
N SER A 5 2.22 27.12 6.51
CA SER A 5 3.37 26.45 7.12
C SER A 5 3.43 24.99 6.64
N PRO A 6 4.62 24.37 6.54
CA PRO A 6 4.75 22.96 6.14
C PRO A 6 3.90 22.00 6.99
N THR A 7 3.73 22.30 8.28
CA THR A 7 2.88 21.53 9.19
C THR A 7 1.40 21.64 8.84
N ALA A 8 0.93 22.85 8.51
CA ALA A 8 -0.47 23.07 8.10
C ALA A 8 -0.77 22.39 6.76
N ASP A 9 0.19 22.41 5.83
CA ASP A 9 0.05 21.72 4.54
C ASP A 9 -0.03 20.20 4.70
N ALA A 10 0.81 19.62 5.58
CA ALA A 10 0.78 18.19 5.87
C ALA A 10 -0.55 17.75 6.50
N GLN A 11 -1.08 18.54 7.44
CA GLN A 11 -2.39 18.29 8.06
C GLN A 11 -3.54 18.37 7.04
N ALA A 12 -3.52 19.38 6.16
CA ALA A 12 -4.53 19.51 5.11
C ALA A 12 -4.50 18.32 4.13
N LEU A 13 -3.30 17.81 3.81
CA LEU A 13 -3.15 16.63 2.96
C LEU A 13 -3.66 15.35 3.64
N GLU A 14 -3.39 15.20 4.94
CA GLU A 14 -3.91 14.08 5.75
C GLU A 14 -5.45 14.09 5.78
N GLU A 15 -6.06 15.24 6.08
CA GLU A 15 -7.51 15.39 6.09
C GLU A 15 -8.13 15.05 4.73
N LEU A 16 -7.52 15.55 3.64
CA LEU A 16 -7.97 15.24 2.29
C LEU A 16 -7.89 13.74 2.02
N GLY A 17 -6.77 13.10 2.39
CA GLY A 17 -6.59 11.65 2.26
C GLY A 17 -7.69 10.86 2.97
N VAL A 18 -8.03 11.23 4.22
CA VAL A 18 -9.11 10.59 4.98
C VAL A 18 -10.46 10.78 4.30
N ARG A 19 -10.77 11.97 3.81
CA ARG A 19 -12.04 12.25 3.12
C ARG A 19 -12.16 11.43 1.83
N VAL A 20 -11.11 11.39 1.02
CA VAL A 20 -11.07 10.60 -0.22
C VAL A 20 -11.25 9.12 0.09
N ALA A 21 -10.51 8.57 1.07
CA ALA A 21 -10.63 7.17 1.45
C ALA A 21 -12.04 6.79 1.94
N ARG A 22 -12.69 7.66 2.71
CA ARG A 22 -14.06 7.41 3.22
C ARG A 22 -15.14 7.49 2.15
N LEU A 23 -14.95 8.34 1.14
CA LEU A 23 -15.93 8.58 0.09
C LEU A 23 -15.72 7.69 -1.14
N HIS A 24 -14.50 7.20 -1.37
CA HIS A 24 -14.23 6.28 -2.46
C HIS A 24 -14.99 4.96 -2.25
N ARG A 25 -15.56 4.45 -3.34
CA ARG A 25 -16.23 3.15 -3.40
C ARG A 25 -15.51 2.33 -4.47
N PRO A 26 -14.53 1.50 -4.07
CA PRO A 26 -13.77 0.71 -5.04
C PRO A 26 -14.71 -0.25 -5.77
N ARG A 27 -14.53 -0.39 -7.09
CA ARG A 27 -15.18 -1.43 -7.87
C ARG A 27 -14.43 -2.75 -7.69
N PRO A 28 -15.09 -3.91 -7.82
CA PRO A 28 -14.40 -5.19 -7.83
C PRO A 28 -13.28 -5.21 -8.87
N TYR A 29 -12.12 -5.74 -8.48
CA TYR A 29 -10.94 -5.87 -9.33
C TYR A 29 -10.64 -7.35 -9.55
N THR A 30 -10.82 -7.83 -10.77
CA THR A 30 -10.64 -9.25 -11.14
C THR A 30 -9.19 -9.62 -11.46
N GLY A 31 -8.29 -8.63 -11.51
CA GLY A 31 -6.87 -8.86 -11.76
C GLY A 31 -6.16 -9.44 -10.53
N ARG A 32 -4.87 -9.77 -10.73
CA ARG A 32 -3.98 -10.20 -9.65
C ARG A 32 -3.42 -8.99 -8.92
N ALA A 33 -3.26 -9.09 -7.60
CA ALA A 33 -2.70 -8.04 -6.76
C ALA A 33 -1.63 -8.60 -5.82
N LEU A 34 -0.53 -7.85 -5.66
CA LEU A 34 0.43 -8.04 -4.58
C LEU A 34 0.15 -7.00 -3.48
N VAL A 35 -0.06 -7.45 -2.26
CA VAL A 35 -0.21 -6.61 -1.08
C VAL A 35 1.06 -6.71 -0.24
N VAL A 36 1.79 -5.60 -0.14
CA VAL A 36 2.94 -5.49 0.78
C VAL A 36 2.44 -4.84 2.08
N GLN A 37 2.60 -5.56 3.19
CA GLN A 37 2.06 -5.17 4.49
C GLN A 37 3.18 -5.11 5.53
N GLY A 38 3.40 -3.92 6.08
CA GLY A 38 4.27 -3.73 7.25
C GLY A 38 3.62 -4.26 8.54
N SER A 39 4.44 -4.63 9.53
CA SER A 39 3.99 -5.26 10.78
C SER A 39 3.16 -4.35 11.70
N GLU A 40 3.18 -3.03 11.48
CA GLU A 40 2.26 -2.10 12.16
C GLU A 40 0.80 -2.26 11.70
N ASN A 41 0.58 -2.74 10.48
CA ASN A 41 -0.76 -3.05 10.02
C ASN A 41 -1.16 -4.44 10.52
N ARG A 42 -2.10 -4.49 11.47
CA ARG A 42 -2.59 -5.72 12.09
C ARG A 42 -3.85 -6.28 11.44
N ASP A 43 -4.37 -5.63 10.42
CA ASP A 43 -5.57 -6.10 9.73
C ASP A 43 -5.29 -7.41 8.99
N ASP A 44 -6.31 -8.25 8.91
CA ASP A 44 -6.26 -9.49 8.13
C ASP A 44 -6.22 -9.13 6.63
N PRO A 45 -5.15 -9.47 5.89
CA PRO A 45 -5.03 -9.16 4.47
C PRO A 45 -6.11 -9.83 3.62
N SER A 46 -6.83 -10.82 4.14
CA SER A 46 -8.00 -11.39 3.45
C SER A 46 -9.11 -10.36 3.20
N VAL A 47 -9.10 -9.21 3.90
CA VAL A 47 -10.01 -8.08 3.66
C VAL A 47 -9.98 -7.63 2.19
N TRP A 48 -8.81 -7.66 1.54
CA TRP A 48 -8.69 -7.31 0.13
C TRP A 48 -9.48 -8.26 -0.76
N ARG A 49 -9.35 -9.58 -0.52
CA ARG A 49 -10.11 -10.61 -1.26
C ARG A 49 -11.61 -10.53 -0.98
N ARG A 50 -12.00 -10.25 0.27
CA ARG A 50 -13.41 -10.22 0.68
C ARG A 50 -14.18 -9.05 0.09
N HIS A 51 -13.53 -7.93 -0.20
CA HIS A 51 -14.23 -6.68 -0.51
C HIS A 51 -13.86 -6.05 -1.86
N ILE A 52 -12.67 -6.30 -2.40
CA ILE A 52 -12.17 -5.54 -3.56
C ILE A 52 -11.60 -6.46 -4.64
N VAL A 53 -10.60 -7.28 -4.31
CA VAL A 53 -9.86 -8.08 -5.29
C VAL A 53 -10.52 -9.45 -5.42
N THR A 54 -11.20 -9.70 -6.54
CA THR A 54 -11.84 -10.98 -6.83
C THR A 54 -10.93 -11.96 -7.57
N GLY A 55 -9.75 -11.50 -8.03
CA GLY A 55 -8.67 -12.35 -8.53
C GLY A 55 -7.71 -12.81 -7.43
N ASP A 56 -6.50 -13.21 -7.82
CA ASP A 56 -5.48 -13.66 -6.87
C ASP A 56 -4.86 -12.50 -6.09
N VAL A 57 -4.64 -12.72 -4.79
CA VAL A 57 -3.94 -11.81 -3.90
C VAL A 57 -2.75 -12.52 -3.27
N ASP A 58 -1.56 -12.05 -3.61
CA ASP A 58 -0.32 -12.42 -2.93
C ASP A 58 -0.06 -11.41 -1.81
N VAL A 59 0.51 -11.87 -0.70
CA VAL A 59 0.78 -11.03 0.47
C VAL A 59 2.22 -11.20 0.90
N LEU A 60 2.99 -10.11 0.82
CA LEU A 60 4.32 -10.01 1.43
C LEU A 60 4.18 -9.26 2.76
N ARG A 61 4.63 -9.88 3.85
CA ARG A 61 4.71 -9.22 5.16
C ARG A 61 6.15 -8.88 5.50
N LEU A 62 6.37 -7.65 5.95
CA LEU A 62 7.69 -7.14 6.33
C LEU A 62 7.65 -6.56 7.74
N GLU A 63 8.71 -6.79 8.51
CA GLU A 63 8.88 -6.19 9.84
C GLU A 63 9.32 -4.73 9.73
N CYS A 64 8.38 -3.87 9.38
CA CYS A 64 8.60 -2.46 9.12
C CYS A 64 7.32 -1.63 9.35
N ASN A 65 7.48 -0.31 9.50
CA ASN A 65 6.36 0.63 9.50
C ASN A 65 5.98 1.10 8.09
N HIS A 66 4.83 1.77 7.99
CA HIS A 66 4.27 2.27 6.73
C HIS A 66 5.24 3.16 5.94
N LEU A 67 6.07 3.95 6.63
CA LEU A 67 7.02 4.86 5.99
C LEU A 67 8.35 4.19 5.62
N SER A 68 8.77 3.17 6.37
CA SER A 68 10.05 2.47 6.16
C SER A 68 9.98 1.38 5.09
N VAL A 69 8.79 0.92 4.70
CA VAL A 69 8.62 -0.18 3.73
C VAL A 69 9.26 0.10 2.37
N VAL A 70 9.40 1.38 1.99
CA VAL A 70 10.04 1.83 0.74
C VAL A 70 11.47 2.33 0.93
N ARG A 71 12.13 1.98 2.04
CA ARG A 71 13.49 2.40 2.38
C ARG A 71 14.35 1.20 2.74
N GLU A 72 15.66 1.40 2.72
CA GLU A 72 16.60 0.41 3.26
C GLU A 72 16.28 0.11 4.74
N PRO A 73 16.37 -1.16 5.18
CA PRO A 73 16.80 -2.33 4.39
C PRO A 73 15.68 -3.03 3.59
N HIS A 74 14.42 -2.58 3.69
CA HIS A 74 13.24 -3.31 3.23
C HIS A 74 12.93 -3.17 1.73
N ILE A 75 13.42 -2.10 1.09
CA ILE A 75 13.07 -1.80 -0.30
C ILE A 75 13.51 -2.91 -1.26
N GLY A 76 14.60 -3.62 -0.97
CA GLY A 76 15.05 -4.77 -1.77
C GLY A 76 13.99 -5.87 -1.86
N ASP A 77 13.46 -6.30 -0.72
CA ASP A 77 12.40 -7.33 -0.65
C ASP A 77 11.14 -6.92 -1.43
N VAL A 78 10.79 -5.63 -1.39
CA VAL A 78 9.64 -5.08 -2.13
C VAL A 78 9.88 -5.14 -3.64
N VAL A 79 11.07 -4.72 -4.09
CA VAL A 79 11.45 -4.74 -5.51
C VAL A 79 11.48 -6.17 -6.03
N ASP A 80 12.06 -7.11 -5.29
CA ASP A 80 12.12 -8.52 -5.66
C ASP A 80 10.72 -9.13 -5.79
N ALA A 81 9.83 -8.84 -4.83
CA ALA A 81 8.44 -9.32 -4.89
C ALA A 81 7.65 -8.73 -6.07
N ILE A 82 7.86 -7.47 -6.40
CA ILE A 82 7.28 -6.86 -7.60
C ILE A 82 7.81 -7.54 -8.86
N GLY A 83 9.13 -7.76 -8.95
CA GLY A 83 9.77 -8.46 -10.06
C GLY A 83 9.16 -9.85 -10.27
N ALA A 84 9.06 -10.63 -9.20
CA ALA A 84 8.45 -11.96 -9.23
C ALA A 84 6.98 -11.92 -9.67
N ALA A 85 6.17 -10.99 -9.14
CA ALA A 85 4.76 -10.85 -9.52
C ALA A 85 4.56 -10.45 -11.00
N LEU A 86 5.52 -9.71 -11.55
CA LEU A 86 5.56 -9.32 -12.96
C LEU A 86 6.22 -10.38 -13.87
N GLY A 87 6.71 -11.49 -13.31
CA GLY A 87 7.41 -12.54 -14.06
C GLY A 87 8.77 -12.11 -14.59
N GLN A 88 9.39 -11.12 -13.97
CA GLN A 88 10.74 -10.68 -14.32
C GLN A 88 11.78 -11.67 -13.77
N PRO A 89 12.84 -11.97 -14.53
CA PRO A 89 13.95 -12.75 -14.02
C PRO A 89 14.62 -12.01 -12.85
N GLN A 90 14.97 -12.75 -11.80
CA GLN A 90 15.74 -12.23 -10.68
C GLN A 90 17.16 -11.87 -11.17
N PRO A 91 17.72 -10.72 -10.77
CA PRO A 91 19.08 -10.34 -11.17
C PRO A 91 20.15 -11.34 -10.72
#